data_AF-A0A094H8Z3-F1
#
_entry.id   AF-A0A094H8Z3-F1
#
_cell.length_a   1.000
_cell.length_b   1.000
_cell.length_c   1.000
_cell.angle_alpha   90.00
_cell.angle_beta   90.00
_cell.angle_gamma   90.00
#
_symmetry.space_group_name_H-M   'P 1'
#
loop_
_entity.id
_entity.type
_entity.pdbx_description
1 polymer ?
#
loop_
_entity_poly.entity_id
_entity_poly.type
_entity_poly.pdbx_seq_one_letter_code
_entity_poly.pdbx_strand_id
1 'polypeptide(L)'
;MTVIVVLSSGENDDDDAPRVCDDDESELTSLCALCFGLHSAGCTEIEGSINIAANYTGRFYLTNVTTIFGGISTPRIYSGVTGETEPIPVPLLTSIQVARLNYTQSIDISGVPSLAYIWFGSLAVASGGIRLVGLQEGCLVDFPALTTTRDLVVSGNTTDLSFPLLASGGNMEITATPLTSNDDYLLVDRVDHPAFDINFPELQNALSIYLQGNIQSLNMPQLSAIKEELGEYYRHLRIRTYGHPLNIGLPNLSKVHSISAAGTIGS
;
A
#
# COMPACT_ATOMS: atom_id res chain seq x y z
N MET A 1 -23.40 4.90 18.18
CA MET A 1 -22.10 5.49 17.80
C MET A 1 -22.03 5.40 16.29
N THR A 2 -22.18 6.53 15.61
CA THR A 2 -22.29 6.60 14.14
C THR A 2 -20.89 6.55 13.54
N VAL A 3 -20.65 5.60 12.66
CA VAL A 3 -19.39 5.44 11.95
C VAL A 3 -19.51 6.22 10.64
N ILE A 4 -18.61 7.19 10.41
CA ILE A 4 -18.60 8.01 9.20
C ILE A 4 -17.57 7.41 8.25
N VAL A 5 -18.02 6.96 7.08
CA VAL A 5 -17.17 6.74 5.91
C VAL A 5 -17.47 7.90 4.97
N VAL A 6 -16.46 8.70 4.66
CA VAL A 6 -16.64 9.85 3.76
C VAL A 6 -16.31 9.38 2.35
N LEU A 7 -17.29 9.53 1.45
CA LEU A 7 -17.10 9.42 0.01
C LEU A 7 -16.82 10.83 -0.51
N SER A 8 -15.71 11.02 -1.19
CA SER A 8 -15.40 12.27 -1.89
C SER A 8 -15.38 11.98 -3.39
N SER A 9 -16.18 12.72 -4.16
CA SER A 9 -16.11 12.75 -5.63
C SER A 9 -15.03 13.75 -6.04
N GLY A 10 -14.19 13.38 -7.01
CA GLY A 10 -13.29 14.36 -7.62
C GLY A 10 -14.10 15.39 -8.41
N GLU A 11 -13.81 16.67 -8.19
CA GLU A 11 -14.40 17.79 -8.93
C GLU A 11 -14.21 17.59 -10.44
N ASN A 12 -15.31 17.45 -11.15
CA ASN A 12 -15.41 17.79 -12.57
C ASN A 12 -16.62 18.72 -12.70
N ASP A 13 -16.34 19.99 -13.02
CA ASP A 13 -17.31 21.01 -13.38
C ASP A 13 -18.08 20.58 -14.65
N ASP A 14 -19.23 19.94 -14.52
CA ASP A 14 -20.27 19.91 -15.56
C ASP A 14 -21.65 19.61 -14.95
N ASP A 15 -22.49 20.65 -14.92
CA ASP A 15 -23.90 20.64 -14.50
C ASP A 15 -24.75 19.67 -15.34
N ASP A 16 -25.25 18.60 -14.71
CA ASP A 16 -26.55 17.88 -14.88
C ASP A 16 -26.43 16.35 -14.70
N ALA A 17 -26.31 15.85 -13.45
CA ALA A 17 -26.67 14.48 -13.04
C ALA A 17 -26.80 14.36 -11.50
N PRO A 18 -27.45 13.33 -10.93
CA PRO A 18 -28.22 13.44 -9.69
C PRO A 18 -27.38 13.48 -8.41
N ARG A 19 -27.65 14.49 -7.57
CA ARG A 19 -27.29 14.66 -6.14
C ARG A 19 -26.01 13.94 -5.70
N VAL A 20 -24.92 14.60 -6.08
CA VAL A 20 -23.58 14.51 -5.52
C VAL A 20 -23.63 14.88 -4.03
N CYS A 21 -22.82 14.23 -3.19
CA CYS A 21 -22.59 14.66 -1.82
C CYS A 21 -21.63 15.86 -1.88
N ASP A 22 -22.16 17.07 -2.06
CA ASP A 22 -21.36 18.30 -2.17
C ASP A 22 -20.66 18.64 -0.85
N ASP A 23 -19.40 19.07 -0.95
CA ASP A 23 -18.46 19.38 0.13
C ASP A 23 -18.74 20.74 0.83
N ASP A 24 -19.90 20.90 1.48
CA ASP A 24 -20.12 22.07 2.36
C ASP A 24 -19.91 21.72 3.85
N GLU A 25 -18.76 22.19 4.36
CA GLU A 25 -18.33 22.11 5.75
C GLU A 25 -19.36 22.71 6.71
N SER A 26 -20.17 21.85 7.34
CA SER A 26 -20.52 21.90 8.78
C SER A 26 -21.78 21.09 9.12
N GLU A 27 -22.60 20.68 8.14
CA GLU A 27 -23.83 19.89 8.39
C GLU A 27 -23.82 18.46 7.83
N LEU A 28 -22.77 18.06 7.10
CA LEU A 28 -22.73 16.78 6.36
C LEU A 28 -22.23 15.56 7.12
N THR A 29 -21.78 15.72 8.37
CA THR A 29 -21.34 14.59 9.22
C THR A 29 -22.47 13.59 9.50
N SER A 30 -23.73 13.97 9.28
CA SER A 30 -24.90 13.09 9.46
C SER A 30 -25.40 12.43 8.17
N LEU A 31 -25.08 12.91 6.97
CA LEU A 31 -25.67 12.40 5.72
C LEU A 31 -24.87 11.24 5.08
N CYS A 32 -23.54 11.21 5.15
CA CYS A 32 -22.76 10.10 4.56
C CYS A 32 -22.95 8.75 5.27
N ALA A 33 -23.32 8.75 6.55
CA ALA A 33 -23.64 7.52 7.28
C ALA A 33 -24.91 6.83 6.76
N LEU A 34 -25.82 7.56 6.11
CA LEU A 34 -27.08 7.02 5.56
C LEU A 34 -26.88 6.25 4.25
N CYS A 35 -25.84 6.54 3.45
CA CYS A 35 -25.55 5.78 2.22
C CYS A 35 -25.02 4.36 2.51
N PHE A 36 -24.24 4.17 3.57
CA PHE A 36 -23.73 2.84 3.94
C PHE A 36 -24.82 1.91 4.50
N GLY A 37 -25.84 2.47 5.16
CA GLY A 37 -26.92 1.72 5.80
C GLY A 37 -28.15 1.46 4.95
N LEU A 38 -28.45 2.30 3.94
CA LEU A 38 -29.73 2.24 3.21
C LEU A 38 -29.65 2.17 1.67
N HIS A 39 -28.46 2.24 1.05
CA HIS A 39 -28.31 2.16 -0.43
C HIS A 39 -27.17 1.25 -0.94
N SER A 40 -26.42 0.61 -0.04
CA SER A 40 -25.27 -0.27 -0.40
C SER A 40 -25.67 -1.70 -0.79
N ALA A 41 -26.96 -2.04 -0.78
CA ALA A 41 -27.49 -3.29 -1.29
C ALA A 41 -27.50 -3.29 -2.83
N GLY A 42 -26.32 -3.29 -3.45
CA GLY A 42 -26.17 -3.38 -4.91
C GLY A 42 -25.09 -2.50 -5.53
N CYS A 43 -24.46 -1.60 -4.78
CA CYS A 43 -23.36 -0.79 -5.30
C CYS A 43 -22.14 -1.68 -5.63
N THR A 44 -21.80 -1.74 -6.92
CA THR A 44 -20.64 -2.45 -7.45
C THR A 44 -19.49 -1.49 -7.79
N GLU A 45 -19.79 -0.22 -8.04
CA GLU A 45 -18.81 0.76 -8.48
C GLU A 45 -18.92 2.04 -7.66
N ILE A 46 -17.77 2.63 -7.32
CA ILE A 46 -17.64 3.89 -6.59
C ILE A 46 -16.75 4.80 -7.43
N GLU A 47 -17.31 5.90 -7.95
CA GLU A 47 -16.57 6.90 -8.74
C GLU A 47 -15.55 7.70 -7.90
N GLY A 48 -15.79 7.79 -6.60
CA GLY A 48 -14.93 8.52 -5.66
C GLY A 48 -13.91 7.68 -4.90
N SER A 49 -13.48 8.23 -3.78
CA SER A 49 -12.61 7.57 -2.80
C SER A 49 -13.36 7.21 -1.52
N ILE A 50 -12.87 6.20 -0.81
CA ILE A 50 -13.33 5.80 0.51
C ILE A 50 -12.30 6.26 1.54
N ASN A 51 -12.69 7.16 2.43
CA ASN A 51 -11.88 7.56 3.57
C ASN A 51 -12.35 6.87 4.85
N ILE A 52 -11.50 6.03 5.44
CA ILE A 52 -11.75 5.36 6.73
C ILE A 52 -11.44 6.34 7.85
N ALA A 53 -12.47 6.91 8.49
CA ALA A 53 -12.28 7.92 9.53
C ALA A 53 -11.37 7.47 10.69
N ALA A 54 -10.68 8.43 11.32
CA ALA A 54 -9.73 8.18 12.42
C ALA A 54 -10.38 7.49 13.63
N ASN A 55 -11.68 7.70 13.85
CA ASN A 55 -12.45 7.09 14.92
C ASN A 55 -13.17 5.79 14.49
N TYR A 56 -12.89 5.26 13.30
CA TYR A 56 -13.45 3.99 12.85
C TYR A 56 -12.99 2.86 13.78
N THR A 57 -13.93 2.02 14.21
CA THR A 57 -13.66 0.93 15.17
C THR A 57 -13.97 -0.43 14.57
N GLY A 58 -13.10 -1.41 14.83
CA GLY A 58 -13.31 -2.79 14.45
C GLY A 58 -12.93 -3.08 13.01
N ARG A 59 -13.77 -3.84 12.31
CA ARG A 59 -13.46 -4.44 11.01
C ARG A 59 -14.10 -3.64 9.88
N PHE A 60 -13.28 -3.17 8.95
CA PHE A 60 -13.72 -2.58 7.70
C PHE A 60 -13.88 -3.68 6.64
N TYR A 61 -15.03 -3.77 5.99
CA TYR A 61 -15.26 -4.75 4.94
C TYR A 61 -16.14 -4.23 3.81
N LEU A 62 -15.86 -4.67 2.58
CA LEU A 62 -16.66 -4.41 1.38
C LEU A 62 -16.95 -5.73 0.67
N THR A 63 -18.23 -6.06 0.50
CA THR A 63 -18.64 -7.37 -0.03
C THR A 63 -19.05 -7.33 -1.50
N ASN A 64 -19.61 -6.24 -2.02
CA ASN A 64 -20.20 -6.19 -3.37
C ASN A 64 -19.44 -5.28 -4.34
N VAL A 65 -18.62 -4.36 -3.82
CA VAL A 65 -17.88 -3.40 -4.63
C VAL A 65 -16.79 -4.12 -5.43
N THR A 66 -16.81 -3.96 -6.74
CA THR A 66 -15.83 -4.49 -7.70
C THR A 66 -14.88 -3.42 -8.23
N THR A 67 -15.28 -2.15 -8.18
CA THR A 67 -14.49 -1.03 -8.72
C THR A 67 -14.56 0.17 -7.79
N ILE A 68 -13.40 0.76 -7.48
CA ILE A 68 -13.31 2.07 -6.81
C ILE A 68 -12.36 2.94 -7.64
N PHE A 69 -12.89 3.94 -8.33
CA PHE A 69 -12.10 4.75 -9.26
C PHE A 69 -11.03 5.59 -8.56
N GLY A 70 -11.27 6.10 -7.34
CA GLY A 70 -10.28 6.89 -6.59
C GLY A 70 -9.36 6.06 -5.68
N GLY A 71 -9.91 5.50 -4.60
CA GLY A 71 -9.10 4.69 -3.71
C GLY A 71 -9.70 4.41 -2.35
N ILE A 72 -8.92 3.74 -1.50
CA ILE A 72 -9.22 3.53 -0.09
C ILE A 72 -8.07 4.12 0.71
N SER A 73 -8.38 5.04 1.63
CA SER A 73 -7.37 5.72 2.43
C SER A 73 -7.76 5.84 3.90
N THR A 74 -6.74 5.93 4.74
CA THR A 74 -6.86 6.47 6.11
C THR A 74 -6.53 7.96 6.12
N PRO A 75 -7.07 8.75 7.05
CA PRO A 75 -6.90 10.19 7.09
C PRO A 75 -5.44 10.59 7.32
N ARG A 76 -5.11 11.72 6.70
CA ARG A 76 -3.82 12.39 6.84
C ARG A 76 -4.05 13.87 7.11
N ILE A 77 -3.07 14.50 7.73
CA ILE A 77 -3.06 15.95 7.96
C ILE A 77 -1.79 16.54 7.36
N TYR A 78 -1.95 17.64 6.63
CA TYR A 78 -0.80 18.43 6.20
C TYR A 78 -0.26 19.22 7.39
N SER A 79 0.99 18.98 7.76
CA SER A 79 1.68 19.73 8.80
C SER A 79 2.40 20.92 8.16
N GLY A 80 1.86 22.12 8.34
CA GLY A 80 2.51 23.35 7.87
C GLY A 80 3.85 23.65 8.56
N VAL A 81 4.20 22.92 9.63
CA VAL A 81 5.47 23.06 10.37
C VAL A 81 6.56 22.24 9.71
N THR A 82 6.28 20.98 9.36
CA THR A 82 7.24 20.09 8.71
C THR A 82 7.20 20.23 7.18
N GLY A 83 6.11 20.78 6.63
CA GLY A 83 5.85 20.78 5.20
C GLY A 83 5.47 19.40 4.67
N GLU A 84 5.22 18.43 5.56
CA GLU A 84 4.96 17.03 5.23
C GLU A 84 3.53 16.63 5.60
N THR A 85 3.01 15.62 4.91
CA THR A 85 1.70 15.05 5.20
C THR A 85 1.84 13.88 6.17
N GLU A 86 1.34 14.07 7.39
CA GLU A 86 1.44 13.12 8.49
C GLU A 86 0.17 12.27 8.62
N PRO A 87 0.27 10.97 8.95
CA PRO A 87 -0.90 10.13 9.17
C PRO A 87 -1.62 10.51 10.46
N ILE A 88 -2.95 10.59 10.41
CA ILE A 88 -3.77 10.69 11.62
C ILE A 88 -3.96 9.28 12.18
N PRO A 89 -3.66 9.01 13.46
CA PRO A 89 -3.83 7.68 14.03
C PRO A 89 -5.28 7.17 13.92
N VAL A 90 -5.42 5.93 13.45
CA VAL A 90 -6.68 5.15 13.39
C VAL A 90 -6.57 3.94 14.32
N PRO A 91 -6.51 4.15 15.65
CA PRO A 91 -6.04 3.12 16.59
C PRO A 91 -7.04 1.99 16.84
N LEU A 92 -8.29 2.13 16.40
CA LEU A 92 -9.35 1.16 16.67
C LEU A 92 -9.72 0.31 15.45
N LEU A 93 -9.11 0.55 14.29
CA LEU A 93 -9.27 -0.28 13.10
C LEU A 93 -8.45 -1.56 13.26
N THR A 94 -9.12 -2.72 13.25
CA THR A 94 -8.50 -4.02 13.52
C THR A 94 -8.28 -4.88 12.27
N SER A 95 -9.10 -4.69 11.22
CA SER A 95 -8.91 -5.40 9.94
C SER A 95 -9.55 -4.68 8.76
N ILE A 96 -9.01 -4.90 7.56
CA ILE A 96 -9.57 -4.47 6.27
C ILE A 96 -9.79 -5.73 5.42
N GLN A 97 -11.04 -5.97 4.98
CA GLN A 97 -11.40 -7.14 4.16
C GLN A 97 -12.25 -6.74 2.96
N VAL A 98 -11.65 -6.79 1.77
CA VAL A 98 -12.27 -6.35 0.54
C VAL A 98 -12.27 -7.50 -0.46
N ALA A 99 -13.36 -8.26 -0.50
CA ALA A 99 -13.37 -9.57 -1.14
C ALA A 99 -13.42 -9.51 -2.67
N ARG A 100 -14.23 -8.59 -3.23
CA ARG A 100 -14.61 -8.57 -4.65
C ARG A 100 -14.02 -7.42 -5.45
N LEU A 101 -13.35 -6.47 -4.80
CA LEU A 101 -12.73 -5.34 -5.49
C LEU A 101 -11.70 -5.89 -6.47
N ASN A 102 -11.87 -5.59 -7.75
CA ASN A 102 -11.01 -6.02 -8.84
C ASN A 102 -10.06 -4.90 -9.26
N TYR A 103 -10.56 -3.66 -9.22
CA TYR A 103 -9.83 -2.48 -9.63
C TYR A 103 -9.94 -1.37 -8.59
N THR A 104 -8.81 -0.74 -8.30
CA THR A 104 -8.81 0.60 -7.72
C THR A 104 -7.64 1.43 -8.21
N GLN A 105 -7.72 2.75 -8.09
CA GLN A 105 -6.56 3.59 -8.34
C GLN A 105 -5.58 3.51 -7.17
N SER A 106 -5.98 3.82 -5.93
CA SER A 106 -5.04 3.86 -4.81
C SER A 106 -5.50 3.11 -3.57
N ILE A 107 -4.55 2.54 -2.85
CA ILE A 107 -4.74 2.05 -1.47
C ILE A 107 -3.69 2.73 -0.60
N ASP A 108 -4.10 3.53 0.36
CA ASP A 108 -3.21 4.26 1.26
C ASP A 108 -3.62 4.08 2.73
N ILE A 109 -3.02 3.09 3.39
CA ILE A 109 -3.33 2.74 4.77
C ILE A 109 -2.13 3.09 5.63
N SER A 110 -2.31 4.07 6.51
CA SER A 110 -1.25 4.63 7.36
C SER A 110 -1.78 4.90 8.77
N GLY A 111 -0.89 4.88 9.77
CA GLY A 111 -1.27 5.26 11.15
C GLY A 111 -2.23 4.27 11.82
N VAL A 112 -2.09 2.97 11.54
CA VAL A 112 -3.03 1.91 11.93
C VAL A 112 -2.42 0.94 12.96
N PRO A 113 -2.15 1.37 14.20
CA PRO A 113 -1.33 0.60 15.16
C PRO A 113 -1.99 -0.68 15.69
N SER A 114 -3.28 -0.90 15.46
CA SER A 114 -3.99 -2.12 15.91
C SER A 114 -4.51 -2.97 14.76
N LEU A 115 -4.09 -2.68 13.53
CA LEU A 115 -4.48 -3.43 12.35
C LEU A 115 -3.73 -4.76 12.34
N ALA A 116 -4.48 -5.86 12.38
CA ALA A 116 -3.94 -7.21 12.39
C ALA A 116 -4.02 -7.89 11.01
N TYR A 117 -4.87 -7.39 10.11
CA TYR A 117 -5.14 -8.07 8.85
C TYR A 117 -5.60 -7.10 7.75
N ILE A 118 -4.95 -7.18 6.59
CA ILE A 118 -5.35 -6.53 5.34
C ILE A 118 -5.51 -7.61 4.28
N TRP A 119 -6.68 -7.67 3.65
CA TRP A 119 -6.96 -8.64 2.61
C TRP A 119 -7.81 -8.08 1.48
N PHE A 120 -7.30 -8.25 0.27
CA PHE A 120 -7.95 -7.86 -0.98
C PHE A 120 -8.09 -9.07 -1.89
N GLY A 121 -9.17 -9.81 -1.71
CA GLY A 121 -9.31 -11.17 -2.25
C GLY A 121 -9.29 -11.30 -3.78
N SER A 122 -9.79 -10.28 -4.48
CA SER A 122 -9.91 -10.31 -5.94
C SER A 122 -9.23 -9.13 -6.64
N LEU A 123 -8.46 -8.32 -5.91
CA LEU A 123 -7.89 -7.09 -6.47
C LEU A 123 -6.81 -7.46 -7.48
N ALA A 124 -7.09 -7.25 -8.76
CA ALA A 124 -6.14 -7.56 -9.84
C ALA A 124 -5.22 -6.38 -10.15
N VAL A 125 -5.73 -5.15 -10.03
CA VAL A 125 -5.03 -3.92 -10.46
C VAL A 125 -5.21 -2.79 -9.44
N ALA A 126 -4.09 -2.22 -9.02
CA ALA A 126 -4.02 -0.96 -8.27
C ALA A 126 -3.21 0.07 -9.10
N SER A 127 -3.89 0.87 -9.91
CA SER A 127 -3.26 1.63 -11.02
C SER A 127 -2.44 2.84 -10.58
N GLY A 128 -2.77 3.44 -9.43
CA GLY A 128 -2.05 4.53 -8.79
C GLY A 128 -1.04 4.04 -7.75
N GLY A 129 -1.29 2.92 -7.08
CA GLY A 129 -0.34 2.30 -6.15
C GLY A 129 -0.96 1.79 -4.86
N ILE A 130 -0.15 1.07 -4.09
CA ILE A 130 -0.47 0.55 -2.77
C ILE A 130 0.59 1.07 -1.80
N ARG A 131 0.16 1.79 -0.78
CA ARG A 131 0.99 2.33 0.29
C ARG A 131 0.46 1.90 1.64
N LEU A 132 1.23 1.05 2.33
CA LEU A 132 0.92 0.52 3.66
C LEU A 132 2.04 0.95 4.60
N VAL A 133 1.76 1.83 5.55
CA VAL A 133 2.82 2.46 6.36
C VAL A 133 2.53 2.44 7.85
N GLY A 134 3.57 2.09 8.62
CA GLY A 134 3.48 1.96 10.07
C GLY A 134 2.76 0.68 10.50
N LEU A 135 2.82 -0.37 9.68
CA LEU A 135 2.30 -1.68 10.05
C LEU A 135 3.05 -2.23 11.26
N GLN A 136 2.33 -2.94 12.12
CA GLN A 136 2.90 -3.55 13.33
C GLN A 136 3.26 -5.02 13.09
N GLU A 137 4.04 -5.58 14.02
CA GLU A 137 4.35 -7.00 14.05
C GLU A 137 3.08 -7.86 14.12
N GLY A 138 3.04 -8.93 13.34
CA GLY A 138 1.89 -9.82 13.24
C GLY A 138 0.73 -9.31 12.37
N CYS A 139 0.85 -8.12 11.76
CA CYS A 139 -0.12 -7.69 10.75
C CYS A 139 0.08 -8.49 9.45
N LEU A 140 -0.92 -9.31 9.11
CA LEU A 140 -0.97 -10.14 7.91
C LEU A 140 -1.45 -9.29 6.70
N VAL A 141 -0.68 -9.26 5.62
CA VAL A 141 -1.01 -8.52 4.38
C VAL A 141 -1.13 -9.49 3.22
N ASP A 142 -2.31 -9.58 2.61
CA ASP A 142 -2.57 -10.56 1.55
C ASP A 142 -3.34 -9.96 0.36
N PHE A 143 -2.68 -10.00 -0.79
CA PHE A 143 -3.19 -9.56 -2.10
C PHE A 143 -3.08 -10.74 -3.10
N PRO A 144 -3.89 -11.80 -2.92
CA PRO A 144 -3.70 -13.06 -3.63
C PRO A 144 -3.92 -12.96 -5.15
N ALA A 145 -4.70 -11.98 -5.60
CA ALA A 145 -5.05 -11.79 -7.01
C ALA A 145 -4.30 -10.64 -7.69
N LEU A 146 -3.47 -9.87 -6.96
CA LEU A 146 -2.84 -8.67 -7.50
C LEU A 146 -1.80 -9.04 -8.54
N THR A 147 -1.98 -8.51 -9.75
CA THR A 147 -1.08 -8.76 -10.89
C THR A 147 -0.25 -7.54 -11.26
N THR A 148 -0.82 -6.35 -11.07
CA THR A 148 -0.22 -5.09 -11.52
C THR A 148 -0.45 -3.98 -10.50
N THR A 149 0.61 -3.25 -10.19
CA THR A 149 0.53 -1.96 -9.50
C THR A 149 1.59 -0.99 -10.00
N ARG A 150 1.34 0.31 -9.87
CA ARG A 150 2.30 1.36 -10.22
C ARG A 150 3.35 1.57 -9.13
N ASP A 151 2.95 1.50 -7.88
CA ASP A 151 3.83 1.65 -6.73
C ASP A 151 3.42 0.64 -5.68
N LEU A 152 4.39 -0.02 -5.04
CA LEU A 152 4.16 -0.89 -3.90
C LEU A 152 5.08 -0.46 -2.76
N VAL A 153 4.51 0.23 -1.79
CA VAL A 153 5.21 0.74 -0.62
C VAL A 153 4.67 0.03 0.60
N VAL A 154 5.52 -0.72 1.28
CA VAL A 154 5.21 -1.37 2.55
C VAL A 154 6.26 -0.97 3.58
N SER A 155 5.83 -0.35 4.67
CA SER A 155 6.73 -0.02 5.77
C SER A 155 6.17 -0.33 7.15
N GLY A 156 7.08 -0.68 8.05
CA GLY A 156 6.79 -1.07 9.42
C GLY A 156 7.25 -2.49 9.72
N ASN A 157 6.82 -3.02 10.87
CA ASN A 157 7.36 -4.25 11.44
C ASN A 157 6.61 -5.52 11.00
N THR A 158 5.98 -5.51 9.82
CA THR A 158 5.24 -6.68 9.33
C THR A 158 6.17 -7.71 8.71
N THR A 159 5.90 -8.98 9.00
CA THR A 159 6.68 -10.13 8.52
C THR A 159 5.94 -10.96 7.46
N ASP A 160 4.64 -10.70 7.27
CA ASP A 160 3.73 -11.57 6.53
C ASP A 160 3.12 -10.83 5.35
N LEU A 161 3.86 -10.84 4.23
CA LEU A 161 3.50 -10.18 2.98
C LEU A 161 3.25 -11.21 1.89
N SER A 162 2.05 -11.20 1.30
CA SER A 162 1.64 -12.15 0.26
C SER A 162 1.18 -11.43 -1.01
N PHE A 163 1.97 -11.58 -2.08
CA PHE A 163 1.71 -11.05 -3.43
C PHE A 163 2.02 -12.10 -4.50
N PRO A 164 1.37 -13.29 -4.47
CA PRO A 164 1.80 -14.46 -5.22
C PRO A 164 1.70 -14.28 -6.75
N LEU A 165 0.80 -13.41 -7.24
CA LEU A 165 0.57 -13.22 -8.67
C LEU A 165 1.11 -11.90 -9.22
N LEU A 166 1.81 -11.10 -8.40
CA LEU A 166 2.27 -9.78 -8.79
C LEU A 166 3.35 -9.91 -9.86
N ALA A 167 2.99 -9.58 -11.11
CA ALA A 167 3.87 -9.69 -12.27
C ALA A 167 4.56 -8.36 -12.64
N SER A 168 3.91 -7.24 -12.33
CA SER A 168 4.40 -5.88 -12.56
C SER A 168 4.25 -5.03 -11.31
N GLY A 169 5.35 -4.80 -10.60
CA GLY A 169 5.36 -4.14 -9.29
C GLY A 169 5.62 -2.63 -9.30
N GLY A 170 5.99 -2.05 -10.45
CA GLY A 170 6.24 -0.61 -10.53
C GLY A 170 7.39 -0.15 -9.62
N ASN A 171 7.27 0.97 -8.89
CA ASN A 171 8.26 1.32 -7.87
C ASN A 171 7.97 0.57 -6.56
N MET A 172 8.87 -0.34 -6.19
CA MET A 172 8.69 -1.18 -5.02
C MET A 172 9.61 -0.71 -3.89
N GLU A 173 9.04 -0.48 -2.73
CA GLU A 173 9.75 -0.16 -1.49
C GLU A 173 9.19 -1.01 -0.36
N ILE A 174 10.00 -1.90 0.20
CA ILE A 174 9.64 -2.74 1.35
C ILE A 174 10.68 -2.50 2.42
N THR A 175 10.29 -1.89 3.52
CA THR A 175 11.22 -1.47 4.56
C THR A 175 10.69 -1.69 5.97
N ALA A 176 11.52 -2.25 6.85
CA ALA A 176 11.17 -2.36 8.26
C ALA A 176 11.14 -0.99 9.00
N THR A 177 11.77 0.04 8.42
CA THR A 177 11.84 1.38 9.02
C THR A 177 10.73 2.29 8.53
N PRO A 178 10.27 3.26 9.35
CA PRO A 178 9.48 4.37 8.85
C PRO A 178 10.22 5.09 7.71
N LEU A 179 9.50 5.40 6.64
CA LEU A 179 10.01 6.21 5.53
C LEU A 179 10.36 7.60 6.06
N THR A 180 11.65 7.91 6.20
CA THR A 180 12.12 9.26 6.53
C THR A 180 12.88 9.81 5.33
N SER A 181 12.72 11.10 5.05
CA SER A 181 13.18 11.76 3.80
C SER A 181 14.70 11.86 3.64
N ASN A 182 15.49 11.52 4.67
CA ASN A 182 16.95 11.57 4.63
C ASN A 182 17.56 10.18 4.52
N ASP A 183 17.44 9.60 3.33
CA ASP A 183 18.03 8.30 3.02
C ASP A 183 19.50 8.48 2.62
N ASP A 184 20.39 8.51 3.60
CA ASP A 184 21.84 8.49 3.35
C ASP A 184 22.20 7.15 2.68
N TYR A 185 22.90 7.22 1.54
CA TYR A 185 22.99 6.13 0.57
C TYR A 185 23.71 4.87 1.08
N LEU A 186 24.33 4.90 2.26
CA LEU A 186 25.10 3.80 2.85
C LEU A 186 24.68 3.40 4.27
N LEU A 187 23.63 3.99 4.84
CA LEU A 187 23.20 3.64 6.19
C LEU A 187 22.35 2.37 6.16
N VAL A 188 22.92 1.29 6.68
CA VAL A 188 22.20 0.07 7.00
C VAL A 188 21.56 0.29 8.37
N ASP A 189 20.23 0.23 8.45
CA ASP A 189 19.57 0.22 9.73
C ASP A 189 19.98 -1.04 10.52
N ARG A 190 20.50 -0.82 11.73
CA ARG A 190 20.97 -1.88 12.64
C ARG A 190 19.99 -2.15 13.78
N VAL A 191 18.79 -1.56 13.72
CA VAL A 191 17.72 -1.94 14.65
C VAL A 191 17.39 -3.41 14.42
N ASP A 192 17.30 -4.16 15.52
CA ASP A 192 16.91 -5.56 15.51
C ASP A 192 15.42 -5.68 15.13
N HIS A 193 15.17 -5.69 13.82
CA HIS A 193 13.87 -6.04 13.26
C HIS A 193 13.72 -7.57 13.24
N PRO A 194 12.50 -8.11 13.45
CA PRO A 194 12.18 -9.51 13.18
C PRO A 194 12.60 -9.91 11.77
N ALA A 195 13.06 -11.14 11.62
CA ALA A 195 13.43 -11.66 10.33
C ALA A 195 12.17 -11.90 9.48
N PHE A 196 12.22 -11.58 8.18
CA PHE A 196 11.09 -11.78 7.28
C PHE A 196 11.52 -12.21 5.88
N ASP A 197 10.61 -12.90 5.20
CA ASP A 197 10.81 -13.40 3.85
C ASP A 197 10.19 -12.44 2.83
N ILE A 198 10.90 -12.20 1.72
CA ILE A 198 10.39 -11.41 0.60
C ILE A 198 10.25 -12.34 -0.60
N ASN A 199 9.00 -12.63 -0.98
CA ASN A 199 8.69 -13.58 -2.04
C ASN A 199 7.75 -12.96 -3.07
N PHE A 200 8.26 -12.79 -4.29
CA PHE A 200 7.48 -12.40 -5.46
C PHE A 200 7.71 -13.41 -6.60
N PRO A 201 7.02 -14.57 -6.55
CA PRO A 201 7.32 -15.68 -7.44
C PRO A 201 7.03 -15.37 -8.92
N GLU A 202 6.00 -14.57 -9.19
CA GLU A 202 5.57 -14.21 -10.55
C GLU A 202 6.09 -12.85 -11.03
N LEU A 203 6.86 -12.11 -10.21
CA LEU A 203 7.33 -10.78 -10.55
C LEU A 203 8.30 -10.84 -11.73
N GLN A 204 7.88 -10.29 -12.86
CA GLN A 204 8.65 -10.28 -14.09
C GLN A 204 9.38 -8.95 -14.30
N ASN A 205 8.76 -7.86 -13.85
CA ASN A 205 9.29 -6.52 -14.02
C ASN A 205 8.86 -5.54 -12.92
N ALA A 206 9.72 -4.56 -12.68
CA ALA A 206 9.50 -3.42 -11.81
C ALA A 206 10.18 -2.18 -12.43
N LEU A 207 9.91 -0.98 -11.93
CA LEU A 207 10.62 0.25 -12.29
C LEU A 207 11.83 0.49 -11.39
N SER A 208 11.64 0.25 -10.09
CA SER A 208 12.68 0.28 -9.07
C SER A 208 12.33 -0.71 -7.97
N ILE A 209 13.33 -1.22 -7.25
CA ILE A 209 13.13 -2.10 -6.10
C ILE A 209 14.08 -1.66 -4.99
N TYR A 210 13.51 -1.31 -3.84
CA TYR A 210 14.23 -1.03 -2.62
C TYR A 210 13.73 -1.92 -1.49
N LEU A 211 14.64 -2.73 -0.95
CA LEU A 211 14.36 -3.67 0.13
C LEU A 211 15.26 -3.34 1.32
N GLN A 212 14.68 -3.15 2.50
CA GLN A 212 15.40 -2.87 3.74
C GLN A 212 14.84 -3.64 4.95
N GLY A 213 15.72 -4.25 5.75
CA GLY A 213 15.36 -4.86 7.03
C GLY A 213 16.15 -6.13 7.35
N ASN A 214 15.68 -6.97 8.27
CA ASN A 214 16.27 -8.28 8.56
C ASN A 214 15.72 -9.33 7.58
N ILE A 215 16.17 -9.26 6.32
CA ILE A 215 15.62 -10.11 5.25
C ILE A 215 16.23 -11.51 5.39
N GLN A 216 15.39 -12.50 5.71
CA GLN A 216 15.78 -13.90 5.86
C GLN A 216 15.95 -14.58 4.50
N SER A 217 15.01 -14.35 3.58
CA SER A 217 15.09 -14.87 2.23
C SER A 217 14.52 -13.89 1.21
N LEU A 218 15.06 -13.94 -0.01
CA LEU A 218 14.63 -13.13 -1.13
C LEU A 218 14.42 -14.03 -2.34
N ASN A 219 13.19 -14.11 -2.84
CA ASN A 219 12.84 -14.94 -3.98
C ASN A 219 12.07 -14.13 -5.04
N MET A 220 12.70 -13.93 -6.20
CA MET A 220 12.12 -13.25 -7.37
C MET A 220 12.58 -13.96 -8.65
N PRO A 221 12.20 -15.25 -8.86
CA PRO A 221 12.82 -16.11 -9.86
C PRO A 221 12.49 -15.69 -11.29
N GLN A 222 11.33 -15.05 -11.51
CA GLN A 222 10.90 -14.57 -12.83
C GLN A 222 11.35 -13.15 -13.14
N LEU A 223 12.01 -12.46 -12.20
CA LEU A 223 12.38 -11.06 -12.37
C LEU A 223 13.41 -10.94 -13.48
N SER A 224 12.99 -10.35 -14.61
CA SER A 224 13.79 -10.27 -15.83
C SER A 224 14.31 -8.87 -16.11
N ALA A 225 13.57 -7.84 -15.68
CA ALA A 225 13.90 -6.45 -15.97
C ALA A 225 13.47 -5.49 -14.86
N ILE A 226 14.39 -4.60 -14.49
CA ILE A 226 14.10 -3.32 -13.84
C ILE A 226 14.05 -2.26 -14.96
N LYS A 227 12.84 -1.81 -15.28
CA LYS A 227 12.49 -0.94 -16.40
C LYS A 227 12.74 0.52 -16.06
N GLU A 228 12.84 1.33 -17.11
CA GLU A 228 12.93 2.79 -17.01
C GLU A 228 11.54 3.42 -17.09
N GLU A 229 11.26 4.36 -16.20
CA GLU A 229 10.23 5.37 -16.42
C GLU A 229 10.93 6.64 -16.94
N LEU A 230 10.37 7.26 -17.99
CA LEU A 230 10.95 8.45 -18.60
C LEU A 230 10.99 9.59 -17.58
N GLY A 231 12.20 10.00 -17.17
CA GLY A 231 12.43 11.18 -16.32
C GLY A 231 12.99 10.90 -14.92
N GLU A 232 13.01 9.64 -14.48
CA GLU A 232 13.52 9.23 -13.16
C GLU A 232 14.91 8.59 -13.28
N TYR A 233 15.88 9.07 -12.50
CA TYR A 233 17.29 8.63 -12.54
C TYR A 233 17.54 7.25 -11.88
N TYR A 234 16.49 6.57 -11.39
CA TYR A 234 16.65 5.51 -10.40
C TYR A 234 16.25 4.10 -10.90
N ARG A 235 16.90 3.61 -11.96
CA ARG A 235 16.87 2.18 -12.38
C ARG A 235 17.67 1.31 -11.40
N HIS A 236 17.20 1.17 -10.17
CA HIS A 236 18.00 0.55 -9.12
C HIS A 236 17.28 -0.62 -8.48
N LEU A 237 18.01 -1.73 -8.37
CA LEU A 237 17.76 -2.71 -7.33
C LEU A 237 18.66 -2.38 -6.14
N ARG A 238 18.07 -2.00 -5.02
CA ARG A 238 18.76 -1.69 -3.78
C ARG A 238 18.31 -2.63 -2.68
N ILE A 239 19.26 -3.29 -2.03
CA ILE A 239 19.02 -4.23 -0.94
C ILE A 239 19.90 -3.82 0.24
N ARG A 240 19.28 -3.59 1.39
CA ARG A 240 19.95 -3.31 2.66
C ARG A 240 19.46 -4.30 3.70
N THR A 241 20.33 -5.20 4.13
CA THR A 241 19.93 -6.22 5.12
C THR A 241 20.84 -6.22 6.32
N TYR A 242 20.28 -6.38 7.52
CA TYR A 242 21.05 -6.53 8.76
C TYR A 242 20.44 -7.62 9.62
N GLY A 243 21.29 -8.43 10.24
CA GLY A 243 20.86 -9.67 10.91
C GLY A 243 21.32 -10.89 10.13
N HIS A 244 20.40 -11.60 9.46
CA HIS A 244 20.71 -12.84 8.77
C HIS A 244 21.51 -12.63 7.47
N PRO A 245 22.52 -13.48 7.18
CA PRO A 245 23.17 -13.50 5.87
C PRO A 245 22.16 -13.77 4.74
N LEU A 246 21.98 -12.78 3.86
CA LEU A 246 21.06 -12.88 2.73
C LEU A 246 21.77 -13.35 1.46
N ASN A 247 21.38 -14.51 0.95
CA ASN A 247 21.80 -14.95 -0.38
C ASN A 247 20.90 -14.31 -1.44
N ILE A 248 21.50 -13.57 -2.38
CA ILE A 248 20.75 -12.86 -3.43
C ILE A 248 20.83 -13.68 -4.72
N GLY A 249 19.74 -14.39 -5.04
CA GLY A 249 19.59 -15.15 -6.29
C GLY A 249 18.57 -14.50 -7.23
N LEU A 250 19.02 -13.99 -8.37
CA LEU A 250 18.19 -13.35 -9.40
C LEU A 250 18.45 -13.98 -10.78
N PRO A 251 18.06 -15.26 -10.97
CA PRO A 251 18.54 -16.07 -12.09
C PRO A 251 18.12 -15.56 -13.48
N ASN A 252 16.97 -14.89 -13.58
CA ASN A 252 16.44 -14.39 -14.84
C ASN A 252 16.73 -12.91 -15.09
N LEU A 253 17.37 -12.21 -14.14
CA LEU A 253 17.59 -10.77 -14.25
C LEU A 253 18.63 -10.48 -15.33
N SER A 254 18.17 -9.87 -16.43
CA SER A 254 19.01 -9.56 -17.59
C SER A 254 19.09 -8.07 -17.89
N LYS A 255 18.14 -7.27 -17.39
CA LYS A 255 18.05 -5.83 -17.62
C LYS A 255 17.94 -5.08 -16.30
N VAL A 256 19.03 -4.46 -15.90
CA VAL A 256 19.10 -3.57 -14.73
C VAL A 256 20.23 -2.58 -14.97
N HIS A 257 20.08 -1.33 -14.51
CA HIS A 257 21.15 -0.34 -14.67
C HIS A 257 22.19 -0.43 -13.57
N SER A 258 21.74 -0.55 -12.32
CA SER A 258 22.63 -0.76 -11.19
C SER A 258 21.98 -1.63 -10.12
N ILE A 259 22.83 -2.42 -9.47
CA ILE A 259 22.49 -3.19 -8.28
C ILE A 259 23.36 -2.64 -7.14
N SER A 260 22.75 -2.36 -6.00
CA SER A 260 23.44 -2.00 -4.77
C SER A 260 22.98 -2.93 -3.65
N ALA A 261 23.92 -3.57 -2.99
CA ALA A 261 23.66 -4.43 -1.83
C ALA A 261 24.58 -4.00 -0.69
N ALA A 262 24.03 -3.86 0.52
CA ALA A 262 24.78 -3.49 1.71
C ALA A 262 24.28 -4.26 2.95
N GLY A 263 25.18 -4.45 3.92
CA GLY A 263 24.89 -5.10 5.20
C GLY A 263 25.28 -6.59 5.22
N THR A 264 24.47 -7.45 5.85
CA THR A 264 24.79 -8.88 6.04
C THR A 264 24.47 -9.69 4.77
N ILE A 265 25.31 -9.57 3.74
CA ILE A 265 25.15 -10.33 2.49
C ILE A 265 25.84 -11.70 2.61
N GLY A 266 25.13 -12.76 2.23
CA GLY A 266 25.62 -14.13 2.17
C GLY A 266 26.44 -14.44 0.90
N SER A 267 26.90 -15.68 0.78
CA SER A 267 27.76 -16.17 -0.31
C SER A 267 27.04 -17.14 -1.24
#